data_AF-A0A069D629-F1
#
_entry.id   AF-A0A069D629-F1
#
_cell.length_a   1.000
_cell.length_b   1.000
_cell.length_c   1.000
_cell.angle_alpha   90.00
_cell.angle_beta   90.00
_cell.angle_gamma   90.00
#
_symmetry.space_group_name_H-M   'P 1'
#
loop_
_entity.id
_entity.type
_entity.pdbx_description
1 polymer ?
#
loop_
_entity_poly.entity_id
_entity_poly.type
_entity_poly.pdbx_seq_one_letter_code
_entity_poly.pdbx_strand_id
1 'polypeptide(L)'
;MVSDGLLHYQVADRPMGEFWLNSPTHDKPNDMLDAISGAHIYGKNIIQAEGFTELRGTWNEHPAMLKTLLDRNYALGINKLFFHVNTHNPYTDRQPGMTLDGIGLFFQRDQTWWKDGGKAFVDYIARCQTLLQYGHPVADVAVFTGEEMPRRAVLPERLVPSLPGLFGSERVESERVRLANVGQPLREQPVGVSHSANMADPDQWVNPLRGYAYDSFNRDALLRLAKVENGRLTLPGGASYKVLVLPLPRPMSPDSLPLSQEVQAKVNEWREAGIIIPQLPYMESDFSAYGLQRDVIVPADVAWTHRCGKEADIYFISNQQDKERSFPVSMRQSGKYVELWNPVTGEITPVACTESNGRTEITVKLHANESVFVVLTKTPRAAVQQSAEIKTTTVLTLNGSEWNIHFPRINQEIKDSKLFDWTTSLNEKVKYYSGTATYQTTFTWSARSTAKGVTGRVYLSVGKVADVATIKVNGVDCGTLWTAPYCVDVTHALKKGQNTLQIEVTNTWANAINGADKGKAPFEGIWTNAKYRMKEDALIPAGLLGPVQLLERQIK
;
A
#
# COMPACT_ATOMS: atom_id res chain seq x y z
N MET A 1 12.81 28.94 6.45
CA MET A 1 12.03 29.80 7.36
C MET A 1 11.79 29.03 8.64
N VAL A 2 11.86 29.69 9.80
CA VAL A 2 11.52 29.07 11.10
C VAL A 2 10.00 29.01 11.21
N SER A 3 9.42 27.86 11.59
CA SER A 3 7.97 27.66 11.59
C SER A 3 7.49 26.67 12.67
N ASP A 4 6.18 26.75 12.93
CA ASP A 4 5.37 25.60 13.34
C ASP A 4 4.93 24.89 12.05
N GLY A 5 5.46 23.68 11.82
CA GLY A 5 5.25 22.92 10.59
C GLY A 5 3.78 22.64 10.28
N LEU A 6 2.92 22.54 11.31
CA LEU A 6 1.50 22.26 11.11
C LEU A 6 0.70 23.51 10.76
N LEU A 7 1.12 24.68 11.26
CA LEU A 7 0.27 25.88 11.32
C LEU A 7 -0.23 26.35 9.95
N HIS A 8 0.57 26.21 8.91
CA HIS A 8 0.23 26.70 7.57
C HIS A 8 -0.89 25.88 6.88
N TYR A 9 -1.14 24.63 7.30
CA TYR A 9 -2.20 23.82 6.70
C TYR A 9 -3.61 24.35 6.95
N GLN A 10 -3.79 25.25 7.93
CA GLN A 10 -5.10 25.88 8.17
C GLN A 10 -5.57 26.71 6.97
N VAL A 11 -4.64 27.33 6.23
CA VAL A 11 -4.94 28.21 5.09
C VAL A 11 -4.95 27.49 3.74
N ALA A 12 -4.51 26.23 3.69
CA ALA A 12 -4.52 25.42 2.47
C ALA A 12 -5.82 24.61 2.35
N ASP A 13 -6.32 24.42 1.12
CA ASP A 13 -7.44 23.51 0.86
C ASP A 13 -7.00 22.04 0.85
N ARG A 14 -5.79 21.79 0.38
CA ARG A 14 -5.24 20.45 0.15
C ARG A 14 -3.84 20.34 0.77
N PRO A 15 -3.75 19.94 2.05
CA PRO A 15 -2.49 19.51 2.62
C PRO A 15 -1.88 18.39 1.79
N MET A 16 -0.56 18.43 1.60
CA MET A 16 0.15 17.48 0.75
C MET A 16 1.43 17.01 1.45
N GLY A 17 1.56 15.70 1.62
CA GLY A 17 2.76 15.03 2.11
C GLY A 17 3.66 14.54 0.98
N GLU A 18 4.71 13.82 1.32
CA GLU A 18 5.68 13.28 0.36
C GLU A 18 6.23 11.93 0.86
N PHE A 19 6.32 10.93 0.00
CA PHE A 19 6.94 9.64 0.30
C PHE A 19 7.76 9.11 -0.87
N TRP A 20 8.90 8.50 -0.57
CA TRP A 20 9.89 8.12 -1.56
C TRP A 20 10.00 6.60 -1.75
N LEU A 21 10.30 6.19 -2.97
CA LEU A 21 10.64 4.82 -3.32
C LEU A 21 12.16 4.63 -3.19
N ASN A 22 12.57 3.59 -2.47
CA ASN A 22 13.96 3.10 -2.45
C ASN A 22 15.05 4.17 -2.15
N SER A 23 14.68 5.24 -1.44
CA SER A 23 15.52 6.43 -1.27
C SER A 23 15.55 6.89 0.20
N PRO A 24 16.03 6.04 1.12
CA PRO A 24 15.92 6.29 2.57
C PRO A 24 16.59 7.60 3.03
N THR A 25 17.60 8.07 2.30
CA THR A 25 18.30 9.34 2.60
C THR A 25 17.53 10.60 2.22
N HIS A 26 16.52 10.47 1.36
CA HIS A 26 15.73 11.59 0.84
C HIS A 26 14.25 11.49 1.19
N ASP A 27 13.81 10.33 1.70
CA ASP A 27 12.44 10.15 2.16
C ASP A 27 12.09 11.12 3.30
N LYS A 28 10.82 11.53 3.37
CA LYS A 28 10.35 12.60 4.25
C LYS A 28 9.16 12.15 5.11
N PRO A 29 9.30 11.09 5.92
CA PRO A 29 8.19 10.59 6.74
C PRO A 29 7.63 11.63 7.72
N ASN A 30 8.42 12.61 8.14
CA ASN A 30 7.92 13.69 9.00
C ASN A 30 7.09 14.74 8.22
N ASP A 31 7.38 14.96 6.93
CA ASP A 31 6.57 15.83 6.07
C ASP A 31 5.22 15.18 5.79
N MET A 32 5.18 13.85 5.66
CA MET A 32 3.94 13.07 5.60
C MET A 32 3.07 13.28 6.85
N LEU A 33 3.66 13.12 8.05
CA LEU A 33 2.92 13.33 9.30
C LEU A 33 2.50 14.78 9.51
N ASP A 34 3.29 15.75 9.04
CA ASP A 34 2.92 17.17 9.07
C ASP A 34 1.65 17.42 8.27
N ALA A 35 1.59 16.94 7.02
CA ALA A 35 0.43 17.11 6.15
C ALA A 35 -0.81 16.40 6.68
N ILE A 36 -0.67 15.16 7.15
CA ILE A 36 -1.78 14.37 7.68
C ILE A 36 -2.31 14.99 8.97
N SER A 37 -1.44 15.27 9.94
CA SER A 37 -1.83 15.87 11.22
C SER A 37 -2.46 17.24 10.99
N GLY A 38 -1.86 18.09 10.15
CA GLY A 38 -2.41 19.38 9.76
C GLY A 38 -3.80 19.25 9.13
N ALA A 39 -3.98 18.30 8.21
CA ALA A 39 -5.28 18.07 7.59
C ALA A 39 -6.35 17.65 8.61
N HIS A 40 -6.03 16.70 9.49
CA HIS A 40 -6.97 16.21 10.49
C HIS A 40 -7.39 17.30 11.48
N ILE A 41 -6.42 18.07 12.02
CA ILE A 41 -6.73 19.09 13.03
C ILE A 41 -7.43 20.33 12.46
N TYR A 42 -7.24 20.62 11.17
CA TYR A 42 -7.88 21.75 10.47
C TYR A 42 -9.06 21.33 9.57
N GLY A 43 -9.54 20.09 9.68
CA GLY A 43 -10.75 19.63 9.02
C GLY A 43 -10.66 19.54 7.49
N LYS A 44 -9.48 19.24 6.94
CA LYS A 44 -9.25 19.06 5.50
C LYS A 44 -9.42 17.58 5.13
N ASN A 45 -10.54 17.23 4.51
CA ASN A 45 -10.86 15.82 4.23
C ASN A 45 -9.95 15.17 3.18
N ILE A 46 -9.39 15.97 2.25
CA ILE A 46 -8.57 15.44 1.16
C ILE A 46 -7.10 15.75 1.43
N ILE A 47 -6.31 14.69 1.53
CA ILE A 47 -4.90 14.72 1.87
C ILE A 47 -4.12 14.19 0.67
N GLN A 48 -3.39 15.07 0.02
CA GLN A 48 -2.58 14.75 -1.13
C GLN A 48 -1.24 14.16 -0.70
N ALA A 49 -0.59 13.43 -1.61
CA ALA A 49 0.81 13.06 -1.42
C ALA A 49 1.54 12.99 -2.74
N GLU A 50 2.70 13.63 -2.80
CA GLU A 50 3.72 13.33 -3.80
C GLU A 50 4.27 11.94 -3.48
N GLY A 51 4.10 10.99 -4.41
CA GLY A 51 4.40 9.60 -4.17
C GLY A 51 5.33 9.00 -5.19
N PHE A 52 6.16 8.07 -4.70
CA PHE A 52 7.14 7.30 -5.46
C PHE A 52 8.31 8.09 -6.02
N THR A 53 8.59 9.28 -5.46
CA THR A 53 9.82 10.00 -5.76
C THR A 53 11.01 9.09 -5.50
N GLU A 54 11.88 8.90 -6.49
CA GLU A 54 12.98 7.93 -6.42
C GLU A 54 14.28 8.59 -6.84
N LEU A 55 15.24 8.68 -5.92
CA LEU A 55 16.49 9.41 -6.13
C LEU A 55 17.31 8.88 -7.33
N ARG A 56 17.31 7.55 -7.54
CA ARG A 56 18.00 6.89 -8.64
C ARG A 56 17.15 5.74 -9.16
N GLY A 57 16.28 6.02 -10.13
CA GLY A 57 15.51 4.99 -10.82
C GLY A 57 16.41 4.11 -11.68
N THR A 58 16.15 2.81 -11.68
CA THR A 58 16.99 1.77 -12.31
C THR A 58 16.28 0.95 -13.38
N TRP A 59 15.05 1.35 -13.75
CA TRP A 59 14.24 0.78 -14.83
C TRP A 59 13.72 -0.63 -14.56
N ASN A 60 13.82 -1.13 -13.33
CA ASN A 60 13.22 -2.39 -12.89
C ASN A 60 11.88 -2.19 -12.18
N GLU A 61 11.41 -0.95 -12.04
CA GLU A 61 10.22 -0.63 -11.27
C GLU A 61 8.94 -0.97 -12.05
N HIS A 62 8.01 -1.64 -11.38
CA HIS A 62 6.68 -1.97 -11.92
C HIS A 62 5.62 -1.93 -10.80
N PRO A 63 4.32 -1.85 -11.15
CA PRO A 63 3.25 -1.60 -10.17
C PRO A 63 3.22 -2.52 -8.93
N ALA A 64 3.56 -3.80 -9.07
CA ALA A 64 3.54 -4.73 -7.93
C ALA A 64 4.48 -4.30 -6.80
N MET A 65 5.67 -3.78 -7.15
CA MET A 65 6.67 -3.30 -6.19
C MET A 65 6.23 -2.04 -5.45
N LEU A 66 5.35 -1.26 -6.06
CA LEU A 66 4.89 0.03 -5.53
C LEU A 66 3.76 -0.13 -4.52
N LYS A 67 3.08 -1.28 -4.54
CA LYS A 67 1.80 -1.48 -3.85
C LYS A 67 1.93 -1.34 -2.33
N THR A 68 2.87 -2.02 -1.69
CA THR A 68 2.99 -1.97 -0.22
C THR A 68 3.38 -0.59 0.27
N LEU A 69 4.21 0.14 -0.50
CA LEU A 69 4.60 1.53 -0.21
C LEU A 69 3.42 2.48 -0.24
N LEU A 70 2.58 2.36 -1.26
CA LEU A 70 1.34 3.11 -1.31
C LEU A 70 0.42 2.74 -0.14
N ASP A 71 0.23 1.46 0.12
CA ASP A 71 -0.72 0.97 1.11
C ASP A 71 -0.38 1.41 2.54
N ARG A 72 0.90 1.41 2.93
CA ARG A 72 1.28 1.92 4.25
C ARG A 72 1.12 3.43 4.37
N ASN A 73 1.22 4.19 3.27
CA ASN A 73 0.91 5.62 3.26
C ASN A 73 -0.61 5.88 3.29
N TYR A 74 -1.42 5.03 2.66
CA TYR A 74 -2.88 5.02 2.87
C TYR A 74 -3.25 4.74 4.33
N ALA A 75 -2.53 3.82 4.99
CA ALA A 75 -2.70 3.55 6.41
C ALA A 75 -2.35 4.76 7.29
N LEU A 76 -1.35 5.57 6.90
CA LEU A 76 -1.04 6.83 7.60
C LEU A 76 -2.19 7.84 7.47
N GLY A 77 -2.83 7.94 6.30
CA GLY A 77 -4.03 8.77 6.12
C GLY A 77 -4.15 9.50 4.78
N ILE A 78 -3.20 9.36 3.85
CA ILE A 78 -3.35 9.99 2.53
C ILE A 78 -4.55 9.39 1.81
N ASN A 79 -5.19 10.18 0.95
CA ASN A 79 -6.31 9.69 0.15
C ASN A 79 -6.37 10.29 -1.26
N LYS A 80 -5.32 10.99 -1.69
CA LYS A 80 -5.16 11.51 -3.06
C LYS A 80 -3.69 11.53 -3.50
N LEU A 81 -3.22 10.43 -4.08
CA LEU A 81 -1.90 10.26 -4.66
C LEU A 81 -1.65 11.18 -5.87
N PHE A 82 -0.43 11.71 -5.94
CA PHE A 82 0.19 12.33 -7.11
C PHE A 82 1.45 11.54 -7.44
N PHE A 83 1.53 10.99 -8.65
CA PHE A 83 2.73 10.30 -9.11
C PHE A 83 3.85 11.32 -9.34
N HIS A 84 4.95 11.16 -8.62
CA HIS A 84 6.24 11.72 -9.01
C HIS A 84 6.99 10.65 -9.81
N VAL A 85 7.20 10.78 -11.13
CA VAL A 85 6.80 11.89 -12.00
C VAL A 85 6.48 11.41 -13.42
N ASN A 86 5.53 12.09 -14.07
CA ASN A 86 5.27 11.91 -15.50
C ASN A 86 6.06 12.96 -16.30
N THR A 87 7.27 12.60 -16.72
CA THR A 87 8.13 13.52 -17.47
C THR A 87 7.66 13.62 -18.93
N HIS A 88 7.62 14.83 -19.46
CA HIS A 88 7.34 15.03 -20.87
C HIS A 88 8.51 14.51 -21.73
N ASN A 89 8.28 13.44 -22.49
CA ASN A 89 9.18 13.04 -23.56
C ASN A 89 8.77 13.76 -24.87
N PRO A 90 9.59 14.67 -25.43
CA PRO A 90 9.24 15.40 -26.65
C PRO A 90 9.44 14.56 -27.93
N TYR A 91 10.13 13.43 -27.85
CA TYR A 91 10.42 12.56 -28.99
C TYR A 91 9.40 11.42 -29.09
N THR A 92 8.95 11.11 -30.29
CA THR A 92 8.05 9.98 -30.56
C THR A 92 8.78 8.72 -31.00
N ASP A 93 10.06 8.83 -31.30
CA ASP A 93 10.96 7.80 -31.84
C ASP A 93 12.08 7.40 -30.85
N ARG A 94 12.06 7.93 -29.62
CA ARG A 94 13.02 7.63 -28.55
C ARG A 94 12.32 7.13 -27.30
N GLN A 95 12.65 5.92 -26.86
CA GLN A 95 12.05 5.28 -25.68
C GLN A 95 13.13 4.69 -24.76
N PRO A 96 12.98 4.75 -23.42
CA PRO A 96 11.86 5.36 -22.68
C PRO A 96 11.89 6.90 -22.66
N GLY A 97 12.92 7.51 -23.23
CA GLY A 97 12.96 8.94 -23.52
C GLY A 97 13.43 9.81 -22.36
N MET A 98 12.95 11.06 -22.36
CA MET A 98 13.32 12.06 -21.36
C MET A 98 12.84 11.67 -19.96
N THR A 99 13.66 11.95 -18.96
CA THR A 99 13.39 11.80 -17.52
C THR A 99 13.90 13.03 -16.78
N LEU A 100 13.59 13.15 -15.49
CA LEU A 100 14.26 14.09 -14.59
C LEU A 100 15.66 13.58 -14.23
N ASP A 101 16.56 13.50 -15.22
CA ASP A 101 17.96 13.05 -15.11
C ASP A 101 18.16 11.74 -14.32
N GLY A 102 17.22 10.81 -14.44
CA GLY A 102 17.25 9.52 -13.73
C GLY A 102 16.63 9.51 -12.34
N ILE A 103 16.01 10.60 -11.89
CA ILE A 103 15.10 10.62 -10.73
C ILE A 103 13.73 10.09 -11.18
N GLY A 104 13.25 9.06 -10.48
CA GLY A 104 11.97 8.40 -10.73
C GLY A 104 10.85 8.89 -9.79
N LEU A 105 9.74 8.17 -9.73
CA LEU A 105 9.38 7.01 -10.55
C LEU A 105 9.22 7.43 -12.01
N PHE A 106 9.72 6.61 -12.93
CA PHE A 106 9.54 6.84 -14.37
C PHE A 106 8.11 6.51 -14.82
N PHE A 107 7.11 7.29 -14.42
CA PHE A 107 5.69 7.04 -14.66
C PHE A 107 5.17 7.83 -15.87
N GLN A 108 5.51 7.39 -17.08
CA GLN A 108 5.18 8.10 -18.33
C GLN A 108 4.84 7.15 -19.48
N ARG A 109 4.27 7.69 -20.56
CA ARG A 109 3.67 6.94 -21.68
C ARG A 109 4.56 5.86 -22.31
N ASP A 110 5.87 6.06 -22.28
CA ASP A 110 6.85 5.18 -22.93
C ASP A 110 7.36 4.07 -21.98
N GLN A 111 6.82 3.96 -20.76
CA GLN A 111 6.98 2.76 -19.94
C GLN A 111 6.43 1.54 -20.66
N THR A 112 7.13 0.40 -20.55
CA THR A 112 6.69 -0.86 -21.16
C THR A 112 5.27 -1.22 -20.70
N TRP A 113 4.99 -1.09 -19.41
CA TRP A 113 3.73 -1.46 -18.77
C TRP A 113 2.70 -0.31 -18.68
N TRP A 114 2.93 0.86 -19.28
CA TRP A 114 2.06 2.05 -19.15
C TRP A 114 0.58 1.75 -19.43
N LYS A 115 0.31 1.10 -20.57
CA LYS A 115 -1.04 0.91 -21.11
C LYS A 115 -1.91 0.02 -20.21
N ASP A 116 -1.41 -1.16 -19.86
CA ASP A 116 -2.21 -2.16 -19.15
C ASP A 116 -1.89 -2.17 -17.65
N GLY A 117 -0.61 -2.33 -17.29
CA GLY A 117 -0.17 -2.32 -15.89
C GLY A 117 -0.40 -0.97 -15.21
N GLY A 118 -0.08 0.13 -15.89
CA GLY A 118 -0.29 1.49 -15.39
C GLY A 118 -1.78 1.79 -15.18
N LYS A 119 -2.64 1.44 -16.15
CA LYS A 119 -4.09 1.57 -16.00
C LYS A 119 -4.64 0.73 -14.85
N ALA A 120 -4.27 -0.55 -14.76
CA ALA A 120 -4.76 -1.43 -13.71
C ALA A 120 -4.37 -0.96 -12.30
N PHE A 121 -3.17 -0.38 -12.17
CA PHE A 121 -2.73 0.22 -10.91
C PHE A 121 -3.54 1.48 -10.56
N VAL A 122 -3.79 2.35 -11.55
CA VAL A 122 -4.63 3.55 -11.35
C VAL A 122 -6.08 3.18 -11.00
N ASP A 123 -6.63 2.12 -11.57
CA ASP A 123 -7.98 1.63 -11.22
C ASP A 123 -8.04 1.17 -9.75
N TYR A 124 -7.01 0.46 -9.26
CA TYR A 124 -6.86 0.11 -7.84
C TYR A 124 -6.81 1.37 -6.95
N ILE A 125 -5.95 2.33 -7.30
CA ILE A 125 -5.83 3.62 -6.60
C ILE A 125 -7.17 4.34 -6.54
N ALA A 126 -7.92 4.40 -7.64
CA ALA A 126 -9.20 5.07 -7.70
C ALA A 126 -10.24 4.45 -6.75
N ARG A 127 -10.31 3.11 -6.68
CA ARG A 127 -11.20 2.40 -5.74
C ARG A 127 -10.79 2.63 -4.28
N CYS A 128 -9.49 2.51 -3.97
CA CYS A 128 -8.99 2.79 -2.62
C CYS A 128 -9.32 4.22 -2.17
N GLN A 129 -9.01 5.21 -3.00
CA GLN A 129 -9.23 6.61 -2.66
C GLN A 129 -10.71 6.99 -2.57
N THR A 130 -11.59 6.28 -3.28
CA THR A 130 -13.04 6.48 -3.13
C THR A 130 -13.48 6.19 -1.70
N LEU A 131 -13.02 5.06 -1.13
CA LEU A 131 -13.34 4.68 0.25
C LEU A 131 -12.56 5.49 1.28
N LEU A 132 -11.29 5.80 1.00
CA LEU A 132 -10.43 6.57 1.91
C LEU A 132 -10.77 8.08 1.97
N GLN A 133 -11.69 8.56 1.12
CA GLN A 133 -12.23 9.92 1.18
C GLN A 133 -13.62 9.98 1.84
N TYR A 134 -14.25 8.83 2.11
CA TYR A 134 -15.57 8.75 2.73
C TYR A 134 -15.53 9.10 4.22
N GLY A 135 -16.50 9.87 4.71
CA GLY A 135 -16.65 10.17 6.13
C GLY A 135 -15.42 10.87 6.73
N HIS A 136 -15.08 10.53 7.98
CA HIS A 136 -13.97 11.13 8.73
C HIS A 136 -12.95 10.06 9.15
N PRO A 137 -11.65 10.38 9.19
CA PRO A 137 -10.64 9.47 9.74
C PRO A 137 -10.82 9.33 11.25
N VAL A 138 -10.51 8.15 11.79
CA VAL A 138 -10.60 7.85 13.22
C VAL A 138 -9.21 7.76 13.83
N ALA A 139 -8.94 8.63 14.79
CA ALA A 139 -7.73 8.61 15.63
C ALA A 139 -8.11 8.92 17.08
N ASP A 140 -7.67 8.08 18.02
CA ASP A 140 -8.04 8.22 19.43
C ASP A 140 -7.07 9.10 20.22
N VAL A 141 -5.86 9.32 19.70
CA VAL A 141 -4.75 9.94 20.41
C VAL A 141 -4.32 11.24 19.71
N ALA A 142 -4.31 12.35 20.45
CA ALA A 142 -3.65 13.58 20.06
C ALA A 142 -2.32 13.71 20.81
N VAL A 143 -1.26 14.08 20.10
CA VAL A 143 0.10 14.24 20.67
C VAL A 143 0.52 15.69 20.57
N PHE A 144 0.66 16.37 21.72
CA PHE A 144 0.99 17.79 21.74
C PHE A 144 2.42 18.04 21.23
N THR A 145 2.58 18.97 20.28
CA THR A 145 3.88 19.29 19.67
C THR A 145 4.78 20.15 20.55
N GLY A 146 4.30 20.68 21.67
CA GLY A 146 5.05 21.61 22.52
C GLY A 146 5.01 23.06 22.04
N GLU A 147 5.75 23.92 22.70
CA GLU A 147 5.77 25.38 22.47
C GLU A 147 7.09 25.91 21.90
N GLU A 148 8.11 25.07 21.74
CA GLU A 148 9.40 25.43 21.12
C GLU A 148 9.23 25.90 19.65
N MET A 149 10.21 26.67 19.15
CA MET A 149 10.31 27.11 17.76
C MET A 149 11.73 26.90 17.21
N PRO A 150 11.89 26.21 16.07
CA PRO A 150 10.86 25.59 15.24
C PRO A 150 10.29 24.31 15.87
N ARG A 151 9.06 23.94 15.46
CA ARG A 151 8.41 22.67 15.84
C ARG A 151 7.60 22.10 14.68
N ARG A 152 7.24 20.82 14.77
CA ARG A 152 6.46 20.09 13.75
C ARG A 152 5.87 18.80 14.33
N ALA A 153 5.25 17.96 13.51
CA ALA A 153 4.78 16.64 13.90
C ALA A 153 5.87 15.80 14.57
N VAL A 154 5.44 14.89 15.45
CA VAL A 154 6.32 14.03 16.24
C VAL A 154 6.30 12.64 15.65
N LEU A 155 7.42 12.19 15.07
CA LEU A 155 7.58 10.82 14.57
C LEU A 155 7.36 9.77 15.67
N PRO A 156 6.83 8.57 15.34
CA PRO A 156 6.51 7.54 16.33
C PRO A 156 7.73 7.09 17.14
N GLU A 157 8.91 7.03 16.53
CA GLU A 157 10.17 6.71 17.23
C GLU A 157 10.46 7.64 18.41
N ARG A 158 10.05 8.91 18.31
CA ARG A 158 10.29 9.92 19.36
C ARG A 158 9.31 9.80 20.52
N LEU A 159 8.26 9.00 20.37
CA LEU A 159 7.26 8.73 21.39
C LEU A 159 7.53 7.45 22.18
N VAL A 160 8.48 6.61 21.74
CA VAL A 160 8.84 5.36 22.44
C VAL A 160 9.20 5.59 23.92
N PRO A 161 10.00 6.61 24.29
CA PRO A 161 10.28 6.88 25.71
C PRO A 161 9.05 7.35 26.50
N SER A 162 8.10 8.02 25.84
CA SER A 162 6.88 8.52 26.48
C SER A 162 5.84 7.43 26.67
N LEU A 163 5.69 6.52 25.70
CA LEU A 163 4.62 5.51 25.66
C LEU A 163 5.15 4.07 25.49
N PRO A 164 6.20 3.65 26.23
CA PRO A 164 6.87 2.37 26.00
C PRO A 164 5.93 1.16 26.08
N GLY A 165 4.90 1.21 26.94
CA GLY A 165 3.88 0.16 27.03
C GLY A 165 3.07 -0.02 25.75
N LEU A 166 2.68 1.07 25.08
CA LEU A 166 1.91 1.00 23.84
C LEU A 166 2.72 0.43 22.68
N PHE A 167 3.99 0.83 22.56
CA PHE A 167 4.90 0.31 21.54
C PHE A 167 5.32 -1.15 21.81
N GLY A 168 5.39 -1.55 23.09
CA GLY A 168 5.79 -2.89 23.51
C GLY A 168 7.30 -3.05 23.69
N SER A 169 7.69 -4.02 24.50
CA SER A 169 9.08 -4.27 24.90
C SER A 169 10.01 -4.57 23.72
N GLU A 170 9.55 -5.31 22.72
CA GLU A 170 10.32 -5.61 21.51
C GLU A 170 10.71 -4.33 20.75
N ARG A 171 9.77 -3.38 20.61
CA ARG A 171 10.05 -2.09 19.98
C ARG A 171 11.03 -1.27 20.81
N VAL A 172 10.82 -1.18 22.12
CA VAL A 172 11.73 -0.47 23.04
C VAL A 172 13.16 -0.99 22.92
N GLU A 173 13.35 -2.31 22.91
CA GLU A 173 14.68 -2.91 22.78
C GLU A 173 15.28 -2.68 21.39
N SER A 174 14.49 -2.80 20.32
CA SER A 174 14.96 -2.52 18.96
C SER A 174 15.46 -1.08 18.79
N GLU A 175 14.77 -0.10 19.41
CA GLU A 175 15.19 1.31 19.39
C GLU A 175 16.44 1.55 20.24
N ARG A 176 16.57 0.89 21.39
CA ARG A 176 17.80 0.95 22.22
C ARG A 176 19.01 0.49 21.39
N VAL A 177 18.88 -0.62 20.66
CA VAL A 177 19.94 -1.16 19.80
C VAL A 177 20.23 -0.22 18.63
N ARG A 178 19.18 0.25 17.92
CA ARG A 178 19.32 1.13 16.76
C ARG A 178 20.00 2.45 17.12
N LEU A 179 19.56 3.10 18.20
CA LEU A 179 20.08 4.40 18.64
C LEU A 179 21.47 4.30 19.28
N ALA A 180 21.83 3.15 19.89
CA ALA A 180 23.20 2.90 20.33
C ALA A 180 24.18 2.94 19.15
N ASN A 181 23.71 2.60 17.94
CA ASN A 181 24.43 2.76 16.67
C ASN A 181 25.89 2.25 16.73
N VAL A 182 26.09 1.10 17.38
CA VAL A 182 27.42 0.52 17.62
C VAL A 182 28.09 0.18 16.29
N GLY A 183 29.32 0.65 16.10
CA GLY A 183 30.09 0.46 14.85
C GLY A 183 29.64 1.33 13.68
N GLN A 184 28.61 2.16 13.85
CA GLN A 184 28.12 3.13 12.86
C GLN A 184 27.98 2.52 11.44
N PRO A 185 27.27 1.39 11.30
CA PRO A 185 27.24 0.63 10.06
C PRO A 185 26.69 1.45 8.89
N LEU A 186 27.20 1.17 7.70
CA LEU A 186 26.77 1.79 6.44
C LEU A 186 25.92 0.82 5.62
N ARG A 187 24.91 1.36 4.94
CA ARG A 187 24.11 0.69 3.91
C ARG A 187 24.20 1.50 2.63
N GLU A 188 24.26 0.82 1.50
CA GLU A 188 24.15 1.46 0.18
C GLU A 188 22.75 1.20 -0.38
N GLN A 189 21.94 2.25 -0.48
CA GLN A 189 20.59 2.19 -1.06
C GLN A 189 20.11 3.62 -1.42
N PRO A 190 19.75 3.90 -2.68
CA PRO A 190 19.90 3.04 -3.85
C PRO A 190 21.40 2.91 -4.26
N VAL A 191 21.68 2.25 -5.38
CA VAL A 191 23.03 2.07 -5.93
C VAL A 191 23.86 3.35 -5.89
N GLY A 192 25.06 3.26 -5.31
CA GLY A 192 26.00 4.37 -5.16
C GLY A 192 25.55 5.48 -4.19
N VAL A 193 24.66 5.20 -3.24
CA VAL A 193 24.25 6.12 -2.16
C VAL A 193 24.46 5.45 -0.80
N SER A 194 25.65 5.66 -0.22
CA SER A 194 26.02 5.13 1.09
C SER A 194 25.57 6.05 2.23
N HIS A 195 24.96 5.50 3.28
CA HIS A 195 24.42 6.23 4.41
C HIS A 195 24.33 5.36 5.68
N SER A 196 23.91 5.94 6.81
CA SER A 196 23.76 5.19 8.07
C SER A 196 22.72 4.08 7.97
N ALA A 197 23.13 2.83 8.15
CA ALA A 197 22.26 1.67 8.08
C ALA A 197 21.19 1.63 9.20
N ASN A 198 21.44 2.34 10.29
CA ASN A 198 20.56 2.43 11.47
C ASN A 198 19.64 3.66 11.45
N MET A 199 19.58 4.38 10.32
CA MET A 199 18.55 5.41 10.16
C MET A 199 17.16 4.76 10.25
N ALA A 200 16.19 5.53 10.72
CA ALA A 200 14.82 5.02 10.84
C ALA A 200 14.25 4.73 9.47
N ASP A 201 13.69 3.53 9.31
CA ASP A 201 13.08 3.07 8.07
C ASP A 201 11.56 3.03 8.25
N PRO A 202 10.77 3.89 7.58
CA PRO A 202 9.31 3.96 7.76
C PRO A 202 8.59 2.62 7.55
N ASP A 203 9.16 1.72 6.76
CA ASP A 203 8.63 0.38 6.50
C ASP A 203 8.61 -0.47 7.78
N GLN A 204 9.50 -0.18 8.73
CA GLN A 204 9.59 -0.83 10.04
C GLN A 204 8.68 -0.18 11.09
N TRP A 205 7.87 0.82 10.74
CA TRP A 205 6.99 1.57 11.65
C TRP A 205 5.50 1.41 11.33
N VAL A 206 5.12 0.31 10.67
CA VAL A 206 3.72 -0.03 10.39
C VAL A 206 2.97 -0.39 11.70
N ASN A 207 1.79 0.20 11.90
CA ASN A 207 0.94 0.01 13.09
C ASN A 207 1.71 0.11 14.43
N PRO A 208 2.45 1.21 14.68
CA PRO A 208 3.46 1.23 15.73
C PRO A 208 2.86 1.31 17.15
N LEU A 209 1.62 1.79 17.28
CA LEU A 209 0.85 1.81 18.54
C LEU A 209 -0.07 0.58 18.69
N ARG A 210 0.11 -0.45 17.85
CA ARG A 210 -0.55 -1.76 17.93
C ARG A 210 -2.08 -1.67 18.06
N GLY A 211 -2.72 -0.87 17.21
CA GLY A 211 -4.19 -0.76 17.15
C GLY A 211 -4.79 0.59 17.52
N TYR A 212 -3.96 1.61 17.75
CA TYR A 212 -4.38 3.01 17.83
C TYR A 212 -3.74 3.83 16.71
N ALA A 213 -4.45 4.84 16.23
CA ALA A 213 -3.92 5.92 15.40
C ALA A 213 -3.76 7.20 16.23
N TYR A 214 -2.82 8.07 15.83
CA TYR A 214 -2.60 9.35 16.48
C TYR A 214 -2.34 10.46 15.47
N ASP A 215 -2.64 11.69 15.87
CA ASP A 215 -2.25 12.91 15.17
C ASP A 215 -1.32 13.75 16.06
N SER A 216 -0.39 14.48 15.43
CA SER A 216 0.30 15.57 16.10
C SER A 216 -0.63 16.79 16.23
N PHE A 217 -0.59 17.47 17.37
CA PHE A 217 -1.57 18.47 17.75
C PHE A 217 -0.86 19.73 18.27
N ASN A 218 -1.00 20.86 17.58
CA ASN A 218 -0.26 22.07 17.91
C ASN A 218 -1.02 23.01 18.87
N ARG A 219 -0.32 24.04 19.34
CA ARG A 219 -0.85 25.09 20.24
C ARG A 219 -2.06 25.82 19.65
N ASP A 220 -2.06 26.08 18.35
CA ASP A 220 -3.17 26.78 17.68
C ASP A 220 -4.47 25.96 17.74
N ALA A 221 -4.43 24.69 17.30
CA ALA A 221 -5.59 23.82 17.39
C ALA A 221 -6.06 23.63 18.85
N LEU A 222 -5.11 23.55 19.80
CA LEU A 222 -5.39 23.44 21.23
C LEU A 222 -6.20 24.63 21.76
N LEU A 223 -5.75 25.85 21.50
CA LEU A 223 -6.33 27.04 22.10
C LEU A 223 -7.54 27.57 21.32
N ARG A 224 -7.51 27.47 19.99
CA ARG A 224 -8.49 28.14 19.11
C ARG A 224 -9.64 27.25 18.67
N LEU A 225 -9.38 25.95 18.46
CA LEU A 225 -10.33 25.05 17.78
C LEU A 225 -10.96 24.01 18.70
N ALA A 226 -10.17 23.44 19.60
CA ALA A 226 -10.58 22.28 20.38
C ALA A 226 -11.69 22.58 21.39
N LYS A 227 -12.64 21.65 21.46
CA LYS A 227 -13.72 21.62 22.46
C LYS A 227 -13.77 20.24 23.09
N VAL A 228 -14.32 20.14 24.30
CA VAL A 228 -14.63 18.84 24.91
C VAL A 228 -16.12 18.57 24.75
N GLU A 229 -16.44 17.48 24.05
CA GLU A 229 -17.79 17.01 23.84
C GLU A 229 -17.85 15.51 24.19
N ASN A 230 -18.75 15.12 25.09
CA ASN A 230 -18.90 13.75 25.56
C ASN A 230 -17.57 13.11 26.03
N GLY A 231 -16.73 13.91 26.71
CA GLY A 231 -15.43 13.47 27.21
C GLY A 231 -14.42 13.13 26.11
N ARG A 232 -14.53 13.74 24.92
CA ARG A 232 -13.56 13.67 23.83
C ARG A 232 -13.21 15.07 23.34
N LEU A 233 -11.96 15.27 22.92
CA LEU A 233 -11.49 16.47 22.24
C LEU A 233 -12.01 16.47 20.81
N THR A 234 -12.90 17.38 20.46
CA THR A 234 -13.45 17.53 19.12
C THR A 234 -12.91 18.78 18.44
N LEU A 235 -12.71 18.68 17.13
CA LEU A 235 -12.31 19.78 16.26
C LEU A 235 -13.32 19.94 15.11
N PRO A 236 -13.43 21.15 14.52
CA PRO A 236 -14.15 21.31 13.27
C PRO A 236 -13.63 20.36 12.20
N GLY A 237 -14.53 19.69 11.47
CA GLY A 237 -14.16 18.75 10.40
C GLY A 237 -14.11 17.27 10.80
N GLY A 238 -14.41 16.95 12.07
CA GLY A 238 -14.76 15.59 12.51
C GLY A 238 -13.70 14.85 13.32
N ALA A 239 -12.52 15.43 13.53
CA ALA A 239 -11.51 14.83 14.42
C ALA A 239 -12.02 14.76 15.87
N SER A 240 -11.79 13.62 16.52
CA SER A 240 -12.28 13.35 17.88
C SER A 240 -11.33 12.44 18.65
N TYR A 241 -10.61 12.98 19.64
CA TYR A 241 -9.59 12.27 20.41
C TYR A 241 -10.05 12.01 21.84
N LYS A 242 -9.67 10.86 22.41
CA LYS A 242 -9.92 10.55 23.84
C LYS A 242 -8.69 10.78 24.70
N VAL A 243 -7.50 10.69 24.11
CA VAL A 243 -6.22 10.83 24.79
C VAL A 243 -5.51 12.09 24.29
N LEU A 244 -4.99 12.89 25.20
CA LEU A 244 -4.01 13.95 24.93
C LEU A 244 -2.68 13.59 25.59
N VAL A 245 -1.67 13.30 24.78
CA VAL A 245 -0.30 13.03 25.24
C VAL A 245 0.46 14.34 25.27
N LEU A 246 1.11 14.65 26.40
CA LEU A 246 2.08 15.73 26.56
C LEU A 246 3.46 15.08 26.67
N PRO A 247 4.21 14.90 25.57
CA PRO A 247 5.41 14.05 25.55
C PRO A 247 6.48 14.47 26.55
N LEU A 248 7.29 13.51 26.99
CA LEU A 248 8.53 13.77 27.73
C LEU A 248 9.48 14.67 26.91
N PRO A 249 10.47 15.32 27.55
CA PRO A 249 11.54 16.03 26.84
C PRO A 249 12.15 15.18 25.72
N ARG A 250 12.35 15.79 24.56
CA ARG A 250 12.71 15.09 23.32
C ARG A 250 13.65 15.93 22.47
N PRO A 251 14.37 15.38 21.48
CA PRO A 251 15.41 16.12 20.75
C PRO A 251 14.99 17.47 20.12
N MET A 252 13.72 17.61 19.70
CA MET A 252 13.17 18.84 19.09
C MET A 252 12.41 19.75 20.09
N SER A 253 12.40 19.38 21.38
CA SER A 253 11.87 20.16 22.49
C SER A 253 12.59 19.67 23.76
N PRO A 254 13.90 19.95 23.87
CA PRO A 254 14.75 19.34 24.89
C PRO A 254 14.52 19.93 26.28
N ASP A 255 14.10 21.19 26.33
CA ASP A 255 13.92 21.89 27.59
C ASP A 255 12.62 21.44 28.26
N SER A 256 12.70 21.15 29.56
CA SER A 256 11.53 20.85 30.40
C SER A 256 10.86 22.14 30.87
N LEU A 257 10.64 23.09 29.94
CA LEU A 257 9.97 24.33 30.27
C LEU A 257 8.51 24.05 30.63
N PRO A 258 7.95 24.76 31.63
CA PRO A 258 6.54 24.66 31.92
C PRO A 258 5.72 25.13 30.72
N LEU A 259 4.54 24.53 30.54
CA LEU A 259 3.56 25.00 29.56
C LEU A 259 3.18 26.45 29.88
N SER A 260 2.87 27.23 28.84
CA SER A 260 2.29 28.56 29.02
C SER A 260 1.00 28.47 29.85
N GLN A 261 0.70 29.53 30.61
CA GLN A 261 -0.46 29.55 31.52
C GLN A 261 -1.77 29.20 30.80
N GLU A 262 -1.94 29.69 29.56
CA GLU A 262 -3.11 29.45 28.72
C GLU A 262 -3.26 27.96 28.36
N VAL A 263 -2.17 27.31 27.94
CA VAL A 263 -2.16 25.88 27.59
C VAL A 263 -2.38 25.03 28.83
N GLN A 264 -1.72 25.37 29.94
CA GLN A 264 -1.86 24.65 31.21
C GLN A 264 -3.31 24.73 31.73
N ALA A 265 -3.96 25.89 31.61
CA ALA A 265 -5.35 26.08 32.00
C ALA A 265 -6.29 25.18 31.17
N LYS A 266 -6.12 25.15 29.84
CA LYS A 266 -6.90 24.28 28.95
C LYS A 266 -6.70 22.80 29.25
N VAL A 267 -5.45 22.38 29.45
CA VAL A 267 -5.12 20.99 29.81
C VAL A 267 -5.80 20.57 31.12
N ASN A 268 -5.85 21.45 32.12
CA ASN A 268 -6.51 21.17 33.39
C ASN A 268 -8.04 21.08 33.23
N GLU A 269 -8.65 22.03 32.53
CA GLU A 269 -10.07 22.02 32.17
C GLU A 269 -10.45 20.70 31.48
N TRP A 270 -9.64 20.25 30.53
CA TRP A 270 -9.91 19.03 29.77
C TRP A 270 -9.73 17.76 30.58
N ARG A 271 -8.78 17.74 31.53
CA ARG A 271 -8.63 16.64 32.49
C ARG A 271 -9.89 16.49 33.32
N GLU A 272 -10.45 17.58 33.83
CA GLU A 272 -11.70 17.58 34.60
C GLU A 272 -12.91 17.17 33.75
N ALA A 273 -12.91 17.55 32.47
CA ALA A 273 -13.94 17.17 31.50
C ALA A 273 -13.80 15.73 30.96
N GLY A 274 -12.86 14.92 31.49
CA GLY A 274 -12.76 13.49 31.22
C GLY A 274 -11.87 13.11 30.02
N ILE A 275 -11.02 14.01 29.53
CA ILE A 275 -9.95 13.67 28.59
C ILE A 275 -8.85 12.88 29.31
N ILE A 276 -8.37 11.79 28.69
CA ILE A 276 -7.28 10.99 29.25
C ILE A 276 -5.97 11.74 29.00
N ILE A 277 -5.30 12.16 30.08
CA ILE A 277 -3.95 12.74 30.03
C ILE A 277 -3.04 11.80 30.82
N PRO A 278 -2.40 10.82 30.15
CA PRO A 278 -1.70 9.75 30.85
C PRO A 278 -0.46 10.28 31.58
N GLN A 279 -0.17 9.69 32.72
CA GLN A 279 1.14 9.86 33.36
C GLN A 279 2.21 9.19 32.49
N LEU A 280 3.32 9.90 32.26
CA LEU A 280 4.44 9.41 31.45
C LEU A 280 5.65 9.10 32.34
N PRO A 281 6.47 8.09 31.99
CA PRO A 281 6.28 7.15 30.88
C PRO A 281 5.07 6.21 31.10
N TYR A 282 4.26 6.01 30.06
CA TYR A 282 3.08 5.14 30.13
C TYR A 282 3.47 3.68 29.84
N MET A 283 3.31 2.81 30.85
CA MET A 283 3.83 1.43 30.83
C MET A 283 2.81 0.36 30.43
N GLU A 284 1.51 0.67 30.48
CA GLU A 284 0.47 -0.30 30.14
C GLU A 284 0.41 -0.57 28.63
N SER A 285 -0.04 -1.77 28.26
CA SER A 285 -0.01 -2.23 26.87
C SER A 285 -1.05 -1.57 25.94
N ASP A 286 -2.09 -0.98 26.53
CA ASP A 286 -3.15 -0.22 25.88
C ASP A 286 -3.84 0.71 26.90
N PHE A 287 -4.87 1.44 26.49
CA PHE A 287 -5.64 2.35 27.36
C PHE A 287 -6.91 1.71 27.96
N SER A 288 -7.00 0.38 27.99
CA SER A 288 -8.21 -0.34 28.44
C SER A 288 -8.59 -0.03 29.90
N ALA A 289 -7.59 0.23 30.75
CA ALA A 289 -7.77 0.67 32.13
C ALA A 289 -8.55 1.99 32.27
N TYR A 290 -8.58 2.81 31.20
CA TYR A 290 -9.35 4.05 31.12
C TYR A 290 -10.63 3.89 30.28
N GLY A 291 -11.04 2.66 29.97
CA GLY A 291 -12.21 2.37 29.15
C GLY A 291 -12.01 2.60 27.65
N LEU A 292 -10.77 2.78 27.18
CA LEU A 292 -10.45 2.96 25.77
C LEU A 292 -9.74 1.70 25.23
N GLN A 293 -10.46 0.89 24.47
CA GLN A 293 -9.92 -0.32 23.83
C GLN A 293 -9.22 0.03 22.51
N ARG A 294 -8.32 -0.84 22.02
CA ARG A 294 -7.74 -0.70 20.66
C ARG A 294 -8.83 -0.65 19.60
N ASP A 295 -8.66 0.20 18.60
CA ASP A 295 -9.61 0.30 17.48
C ASP A 295 -9.61 -1.00 16.68
N VAL A 296 -8.43 -1.46 16.26
CA VAL A 296 -8.26 -2.75 15.60
C VAL A 296 -7.18 -3.58 16.28
N ILE A 297 -7.36 -4.90 16.30
CA ILE A 297 -6.34 -5.86 16.73
C ILE A 297 -6.02 -6.73 15.52
N VAL A 298 -4.78 -6.63 15.05
CA VAL A 298 -4.17 -7.37 13.93
C VAL A 298 -2.73 -7.72 14.30
N PRO A 299 -2.12 -8.75 13.68
CA PRO A 299 -0.71 -9.05 13.89
C PRO A 299 0.21 -7.92 13.35
N ALA A 300 1.51 -8.01 13.67
CA ALA A 300 2.54 -7.15 13.09
C ALA A 300 2.56 -7.22 11.55
N ASP A 301 3.18 -6.24 10.91
CA ASP A 301 3.30 -6.13 9.45
C ASP A 301 1.95 -6.11 8.72
N VAL A 302 0.93 -5.54 9.37
CA VAL A 302 -0.38 -5.25 8.78
C VAL A 302 -0.62 -3.75 8.91
N ALA A 303 -0.65 -3.08 7.77
CA ALA A 303 -0.97 -1.66 7.68
C ALA A 303 -2.49 -1.49 7.71
N TRP A 304 -2.98 -0.49 8.44
CA TRP A 304 -4.42 -0.24 8.53
C TRP A 304 -4.75 1.23 8.76
N THR A 305 -5.95 1.62 8.35
CA THR A 305 -6.60 2.86 8.79
C THR A 305 -8.10 2.63 8.92
N HIS A 306 -8.77 3.50 9.67
CA HIS A 306 -10.19 3.44 9.91
C HIS A 306 -10.84 4.78 9.59
N ARG A 307 -11.93 4.72 8.82
CA ARG A 307 -12.82 5.86 8.54
C ARG A 307 -14.24 5.53 8.93
N CYS A 308 -14.93 6.50 9.51
CA CYS A 308 -16.32 6.36 9.91
C CYS A 308 -17.21 7.39 9.21
N GLY A 309 -18.42 6.98 8.88
CA GLY A 309 -19.44 7.87 8.31
C GLY A 309 -20.85 7.46 8.71
N LYS A 310 -21.85 8.07 8.06
CA LYS A 310 -23.27 7.84 8.38
C LYS A 310 -23.73 6.42 8.03
N GLU A 311 -23.14 5.81 7.00
CA GLU A 311 -23.61 4.54 6.43
C GLU A 311 -22.73 3.36 6.79
N ALA A 312 -21.46 3.59 7.11
CA ALA A 312 -20.51 2.52 7.39
C ALA A 312 -19.32 2.99 8.23
N ASP A 313 -18.68 2.00 8.86
CA ASP A 313 -17.30 2.06 9.33
C ASP A 313 -16.45 1.23 8.37
N ILE A 314 -15.31 1.79 7.95
CA ILE A 314 -14.47 1.26 6.86
C ILE A 314 -13.05 1.09 7.39
N TYR A 315 -12.59 -0.15 7.45
CA TYR A 315 -11.21 -0.48 7.79
C TYR A 315 -10.45 -0.89 6.52
N PHE A 316 -9.40 -0.15 6.19
CA PHE A 316 -8.42 -0.61 5.20
C PHE A 316 -7.42 -1.53 5.90
N ILE A 317 -7.16 -2.72 5.35
CA ILE A 317 -6.22 -3.70 5.89
C ILE A 317 -5.29 -4.14 4.76
N SER A 318 -3.97 -3.98 4.94
CA SER A 318 -2.96 -4.36 3.94
C SER A 318 -1.87 -5.23 4.55
N ASN A 319 -1.62 -6.38 3.93
CA ASN A 319 -0.51 -7.25 4.24
C ASN A 319 0.79 -6.63 3.72
N GLN A 320 1.75 -6.33 4.60
CA GLN A 320 3.03 -5.72 4.21
C GLN A 320 4.13 -6.76 3.96
N GLN A 321 3.77 -8.04 3.86
CA GLN A 321 4.70 -9.15 3.69
C GLN A 321 4.50 -9.83 2.33
N ASP A 322 5.61 -10.27 1.72
CA ASP A 322 5.63 -11.01 0.47
C ASP A 322 5.30 -12.51 0.66
N LYS A 323 4.23 -12.80 1.42
CA LYS A 323 3.71 -14.14 1.67
C LYS A 323 2.22 -14.10 1.99
N GLU A 324 1.53 -15.20 1.67
CA GLU A 324 0.14 -15.40 2.07
C GLU A 324 0.01 -15.53 3.59
N ARG A 325 -1.02 -14.90 4.16
CA ARG A 325 -1.30 -14.90 5.60
C ARG A 325 -2.80 -15.03 5.84
N SER A 326 -3.16 -15.80 6.86
CA SER A 326 -4.53 -15.90 7.37
C SER A 326 -4.51 -15.49 8.84
N PHE A 327 -5.30 -14.49 9.22
CA PHE A 327 -5.27 -13.95 10.58
C PHE A 327 -6.62 -13.32 10.98
N PRO A 328 -6.92 -13.27 12.29
CA PRO A 328 -8.11 -12.57 12.78
C PRO A 328 -7.94 -11.05 12.67
N VAL A 329 -9.03 -10.36 12.39
CA VAL A 329 -9.18 -8.90 12.44
C VAL A 329 -10.32 -8.63 13.42
N SER A 330 -9.98 -8.06 14.58
CA SER A 330 -10.96 -7.72 15.63
C SER A 330 -11.11 -6.21 15.69
N MET A 331 -12.30 -5.68 15.41
CA MET A 331 -12.58 -4.24 15.24
C MET A 331 -13.49 -3.74 16.37
N ARG A 332 -13.24 -2.52 16.87
CA ARG A 332 -13.98 -1.88 17.97
C ARG A 332 -15.30 -1.25 17.51
N GLN A 333 -15.97 -1.89 16.58
CA GLN A 333 -17.30 -1.52 16.11
C GLN A 333 -18.22 -2.72 16.31
N SER A 334 -19.47 -2.45 16.65
CA SER A 334 -20.55 -3.45 16.65
C SER A 334 -21.26 -3.40 15.30
N GLY A 335 -21.52 -4.54 14.70
CA GLY A 335 -22.07 -4.62 13.36
C GLY A 335 -22.18 -6.06 12.87
N LYS A 336 -23.40 -6.47 12.51
CA LYS A 336 -23.70 -7.82 11.99
C LYS A 336 -23.55 -7.95 10.46
N TYR A 337 -23.21 -6.86 9.78
CA TYR A 337 -23.22 -6.76 8.32
C TYR A 337 -21.83 -6.37 7.81
N VAL A 338 -20.96 -7.37 7.72
CA VAL A 338 -19.55 -7.21 7.33
C VAL A 338 -19.34 -7.68 5.89
N GLU A 339 -18.66 -6.86 5.11
CA GLU A 339 -18.30 -7.15 3.72
C GLU A 339 -16.81 -6.93 3.51
N LEU A 340 -16.21 -7.78 2.69
CA LEU A 340 -14.86 -7.64 2.17
C LEU A 340 -14.93 -7.07 0.76
N TRP A 341 -14.42 -5.86 0.58
CA TRP A 341 -14.39 -5.18 -0.72
C TRP A 341 -12.96 -5.25 -1.26
N ASN A 342 -12.78 -5.94 -2.39
CA ASN A 342 -11.49 -6.11 -3.02
C ASN A 342 -11.20 -4.91 -3.96
N PRO A 343 -10.23 -4.04 -3.64
CA PRO A 343 -9.94 -2.86 -4.47
C PRO A 343 -9.24 -3.18 -5.80
N VAL A 344 -8.65 -4.37 -5.97
CA VAL A 344 -8.03 -4.79 -7.23
C VAL A 344 -9.11 -5.19 -8.25
N THR A 345 -10.07 -6.02 -7.83
CA THR A 345 -11.11 -6.58 -8.71
C THR A 345 -12.43 -5.80 -8.70
N GLY A 346 -12.72 -5.07 -7.61
CA GLY A 346 -14.03 -4.48 -7.36
C GLY A 346 -15.07 -5.46 -6.80
N GLU A 347 -14.70 -6.71 -6.53
CA GLU A 347 -15.60 -7.70 -5.95
C GLU A 347 -15.95 -7.35 -4.49
N ILE A 348 -17.21 -7.57 -4.12
CA ILE A 348 -17.75 -7.38 -2.78
C ILE A 348 -18.24 -8.73 -2.27
N THR A 349 -17.68 -9.19 -1.16
CA THR A 349 -17.99 -10.49 -0.56
C THR A 349 -18.53 -10.32 0.86
N PRO A 350 -19.82 -10.60 1.12
CA PRO A 350 -20.36 -10.69 2.47
C PRO A 350 -19.66 -11.80 3.27
N VAL A 351 -19.35 -11.55 4.54
CA VAL A 351 -18.70 -12.53 5.42
C VAL A 351 -19.42 -12.65 6.76
N ALA A 352 -19.39 -13.84 7.34
CA ALA A 352 -19.80 -14.03 8.73
C ALA A 352 -18.79 -13.37 9.66
N CYS A 353 -19.31 -12.80 10.74
CA CYS A 353 -18.53 -12.23 11.82
C CYS A 353 -19.02 -12.78 13.16
N THR A 354 -18.15 -12.70 14.17
CA THR A 354 -18.51 -12.96 15.56
C THR A 354 -18.48 -11.65 16.33
N GLU A 355 -19.59 -11.34 17.00
CA GLU A 355 -19.68 -10.21 17.92
C GLU A 355 -19.41 -10.68 19.36
N SER A 356 -18.42 -10.09 20.01
CA SER A 356 -18.11 -10.36 21.41
C SER A 356 -17.52 -9.12 22.08
N ASN A 357 -17.97 -8.82 23.31
CA ASN A 357 -17.41 -7.73 24.12
C ASN A 357 -17.35 -6.37 23.40
N GLY A 358 -18.37 -6.04 22.60
CA GLY A 358 -18.45 -4.80 21.83
C GLY A 358 -17.51 -4.73 20.61
N ARG A 359 -16.93 -5.87 20.21
CA ARG A 359 -16.06 -6.01 19.03
C ARG A 359 -16.70 -6.91 17.99
N THR A 360 -16.37 -6.65 16.73
CA THR A 360 -16.70 -7.52 15.59
C THR A 360 -15.42 -8.17 15.09
N GLU A 361 -15.42 -9.49 14.99
CA GLU A 361 -14.25 -10.26 14.55
C GLU A 361 -14.53 -11.03 13.27
N ILE A 362 -13.55 -11.03 12.38
CA ILE A 362 -13.52 -11.84 11.15
C ILE A 362 -12.13 -12.46 10.97
N THR A 363 -12.03 -13.51 10.18
CA THR A 363 -10.74 -14.02 9.68
C THR A 363 -10.56 -13.54 8.25
N VAL A 364 -9.43 -12.88 7.98
CA VAL A 364 -9.05 -12.50 6.61
C VAL A 364 -7.91 -13.39 6.14
N LYS A 365 -7.96 -13.75 4.86
CA LYS A 365 -6.88 -14.43 4.15
C LYS A 365 -6.38 -13.49 3.06
N LEU A 366 -5.14 -13.04 3.18
CA LEU A 366 -4.50 -12.11 2.24
C LEU A 366 -3.29 -12.77 1.59
N HIS A 367 -3.20 -12.70 0.27
CA HIS A 367 -2.02 -13.07 -0.49
C HIS A 367 -0.84 -12.10 -0.19
N ALA A 368 0.32 -12.39 -0.78
CA ALA A 368 1.48 -11.51 -0.70
C ALA A 368 1.11 -10.08 -1.12
N ASN A 369 1.40 -9.09 -0.26
CA ASN A 369 1.16 -7.67 -0.52
C ASN A 369 -0.32 -7.29 -0.77
N GLU A 370 -1.28 -8.19 -0.55
CA GLU A 370 -2.71 -7.94 -0.80
C GLU A 370 -3.32 -7.01 0.25
N SER A 371 -4.33 -6.25 -0.16
CA SER A 371 -5.10 -5.36 0.71
C SER A 371 -6.58 -5.51 0.45
N VAL A 372 -7.39 -5.29 1.50
CA VAL A 372 -8.84 -5.39 1.47
C VAL A 372 -9.46 -4.27 2.29
N PHE A 373 -10.68 -3.87 1.95
CA PHE A 373 -11.51 -3.07 2.84
C PHE A 373 -12.50 -3.97 3.57
N VAL A 374 -12.50 -3.88 4.89
CA VAL A 374 -13.52 -4.48 5.75
C VAL A 374 -14.56 -3.39 6.03
N VAL A 375 -15.77 -3.56 5.49
CA VAL A 375 -16.85 -2.57 5.55
C VAL A 375 -17.94 -3.09 6.48
N LEU A 376 -18.20 -2.37 7.57
CA LEU A 376 -19.29 -2.64 8.50
C LEU A 376 -20.43 -1.69 8.19
N THR A 377 -21.46 -2.20 7.53
CA THR A 377 -22.60 -1.37 7.12
C THR A 377 -23.57 -1.14 8.28
N LYS A 378 -24.03 0.11 8.43
CA LYS A 378 -25.03 0.54 9.43
C LYS A 378 -26.45 0.30 8.96
N THR A 379 -26.64 0.09 7.66
CA THR A 379 -27.95 -0.23 7.07
C THR A 379 -28.23 -1.72 7.26
N PRO A 380 -29.42 -2.11 7.76
CA PRO A 380 -29.79 -3.51 7.91
C PRO A 380 -29.68 -4.30 6.59
N ARG A 381 -28.96 -5.42 6.63
CA ARG A 381 -28.86 -6.40 5.53
C ARG A 381 -29.18 -7.81 6.02
N ALA A 382 -29.17 -8.81 5.15
CA ALA A 382 -29.19 -10.20 5.60
C ALA A 382 -27.81 -10.53 6.19
N ALA A 383 -27.76 -10.89 7.48
CA ALA A 383 -26.52 -11.32 8.11
C ALA A 383 -26.09 -12.69 7.54
N VAL A 384 -24.80 -12.83 7.26
CA VAL A 384 -24.22 -14.12 6.86
C VAL A 384 -23.92 -14.91 8.12
N GLN A 385 -24.58 -16.06 8.31
CA GLN A 385 -24.33 -16.91 9.49
C GLN A 385 -23.03 -17.71 9.39
N GLN A 386 -22.63 -18.05 8.16
CA GLN A 386 -21.41 -18.78 7.88
C GLN A 386 -20.78 -18.23 6.61
N SER A 387 -19.51 -17.80 6.70
CA SER A 387 -18.75 -17.40 5.52
C SER A 387 -18.66 -18.59 4.58
N ALA A 388 -18.98 -18.38 3.31
CA ALA A 388 -18.95 -19.45 2.33
C ALA A 388 -17.53 -20.02 2.23
N GLU A 389 -17.43 -21.35 2.27
CA GLU A 389 -16.13 -22.01 2.16
C GLU A 389 -15.74 -22.04 0.68
N ILE A 390 -14.66 -21.33 0.33
CA ILE A 390 -14.16 -21.29 -1.05
C ILE A 390 -13.16 -22.43 -1.22
N LYS A 391 -13.63 -23.55 -1.80
CA LYS A 391 -12.74 -24.63 -2.22
C LYS A 391 -12.19 -24.32 -3.61
N THR A 392 -10.89 -24.15 -3.71
CA THR A 392 -10.18 -24.00 -5.00
C THR A 392 -9.57 -25.33 -5.40
N THR A 393 -9.83 -25.80 -6.63
CA THR A 393 -9.24 -27.03 -7.17
C THR A 393 -8.69 -26.77 -8.57
N THR A 394 -7.47 -27.23 -8.85
CA THR A 394 -6.92 -27.19 -10.20
C THR A 394 -7.66 -28.18 -11.09
N VAL A 395 -8.29 -27.68 -12.16
CA VAL A 395 -9.08 -28.49 -13.09
C VAL A 395 -8.39 -28.74 -14.42
N LEU A 396 -7.45 -27.85 -14.79
CA LEU A 396 -6.59 -28.02 -15.95
C LEU A 396 -5.25 -27.34 -15.67
N THR A 397 -4.15 -27.99 -16.06
CA THR A 397 -2.83 -27.35 -16.18
C THR A 397 -2.42 -27.40 -17.64
N LEU A 398 -2.06 -26.26 -18.24
CA LEU A 398 -1.69 -26.17 -19.65
C LEU A 398 -0.21 -26.57 -19.88
N ASN A 399 0.18 -27.73 -19.35
CA ASN A 399 1.51 -28.29 -19.56
C ASN A 399 1.59 -28.98 -20.91
N GLY A 400 2.56 -28.61 -21.75
CA GLY A 400 2.78 -29.24 -23.06
C GLY A 400 1.87 -28.75 -24.18
N SER A 401 1.00 -27.76 -23.93
CA SER A 401 0.33 -27.00 -24.98
C SER A 401 1.38 -26.30 -25.85
N GLU A 402 1.25 -26.37 -27.17
CA GLU A 402 2.07 -25.54 -28.06
C GLU A 402 1.65 -24.07 -27.88
N TRP A 403 2.61 -23.23 -27.54
CA TRP A 403 2.47 -21.79 -27.44
C TRP A 403 3.07 -21.14 -28.68
N ASN A 404 2.31 -20.28 -29.34
CA ASN A 404 2.85 -19.32 -30.28
C ASN A 404 3.17 -18.02 -29.52
N ILE A 405 4.44 -17.65 -29.46
CA ILE A 405 4.95 -16.50 -28.72
C ILE A 405 5.46 -15.47 -29.73
N HIS A 406 4.77 -14.33 -29.81
CA HIS A 406 5.10 -13.25 -30.73
C HIS A 406 5.67 -12.05 -29.98
N PHE A 407 6.87 -11.61 -30.37
CA PHE A 407 7.55 -10.41 -29.89
C PHE A 407 7.42 -9.30 -30.95
N PRO A 408 6.39 -8.45 -30.89
CA PRO A 408 6.03 -7.53 -31.98
C PRO A 408 7.13 -6.53 -32.33
N ARG A 409 7.83 -5.97 -31.34
CA ARG A 409 8.90 -4.97 -31.57
C ARG A 409 10.09 -5.49 -32.37
N ILE A 410 10.32 -6.81 -32.37
CA ILE A 410 11.43 -7.44 -33.09
C ILE A 410 10.93 -8.36 -34.20
N ASN A 411 9.61 -8.41 -34.43
CA ASN A 411 8.93 -9.31 -35.35
C ASN A 411 9.42 -10.77 -35.26
N GLN A 412 9.58 -11.26 -34.03
CA GLN A 412 10.03 -12.64 -33.77
C GLN A 412 8.85 -13.49 -33.31
N GLU A 413 8.69 -14.65 -33.94
CA GLU A 413 7.78 -15.70 -33.49
C GLU A 413 8.58 -16.90 -32.98
N ILE A 414 8.12 -17.50 -31.89
CA ILE A 414 8.67 -18.71 -31.29
C ILE A 414 7.50 -19.66 -31.02
N LYS A 415 7.63 -20.90 -31.49
CA LYS A 415 6.72 -21.99 -31.11
C LYS A 415 7.42 -22.89 -30.12
N ASP A 416 6.86 -23.01 -28.93
CA ASP A 416 7.40 -23.89 -27.90
C ASP A 416 6.27 -24.52 -27.07
N SER A 417 6.49 -25.74 -26.62
CA SER A 417 5.60 -26.42 -25.67
C SER A 417 5.92 -26.07 -24.21
N LYS A 418 7.08 -25.44 -23.98
CA LYS A 418 7.55 -25.01 -22.65
C LYS A 418 7.58 -23.49 -22.56
N LEU A 419 7.00 -22.99 -21.47
CA LEU A 419 7.22 -21.63 -21.02
C LEU A 419 8.67 -21.47 -20.55
N PHE A 420 9.27 -20.32 -20.82
CA PHE A 420 10.68 -20.06 -20.52
C PHE A 420 10.91 -18.59 -20.14
N ASP A 421 12.00 -18.35 -19.42
CA ASP A 421 12.49 -17.02 -19.11
C ASP A 421 13.20 -16.42 -20.34
N TRP A 422 12.73 -15.28 -20.82
CA TRP A 422 13.28 -14.67 -22.04
C TRP A 422 14.80 -14.46 -21.95
N THR A 423 15.31 -14.18 -20.76
CA THR A 423 16.74 -13.91 -20.50
C THR A 423 17.65 -15.11 -20.71
N THR A 424 17.10 -16.33 -20.78
CA THR A 424 17.85 -17.55 -21.09
C THR A 424 17.90 -17.87 -22.58
N SER A 425 17.25 -17.06 -23.42
CA SER A 425 17.25 -17.26 -24.88
C SER A 425 18.65 -17.10 -25.50
N LEU A 426 18.96 -17.94 -26.48
CA LEU A 426 20.16 -17.80 -27.31
C LEU A 426 20.03 -16.66 -28.34
N ASN A 427 18.81 -16.24 -28.67
CA ASN A 427 18.58 -15.08 -29.53
C ASN A 427 18.74 -13.80 -28.70
N GLU A 428 19.79 -13.02 -28.97
CA GLU A 428 20.09 -11.80 -28.21
C GLU A 428 18.93 -10.80 -28.18
N LYS A 429 18.15 -10.69 -29.28
CA LYS A 429 16.99 -9.78 -29.33
C LYS A 429 15.86 -10.20 -28.36
N VAL A 430 15.72 -11.50 -28.09
CA VAL A 430 14.77 -12.03 -27.10
C VAL A 430 15.36 -11.93 -25.70
N LYS A 431 16.65 -12.27 -25.55
CA LYS A 431 17.39 -12.23 -24.28
C LYS A 431 17.33 -10.86 -23.60
N TYR A 432 17.55 -9.80 -24.37
CA TYR A 432 17.53 -8.42 -23.88
C TYR A 432 16.16 -7.75 -24.09
N TYR A 433 15.11 -8.50 -24.40
CA TYR A 433 13.83 -7.89 -24.73
C TYR A 433 13.20 -7.15 -23.54
N SER A 434 12.73 -5.93 -23.79
CA SER A 434 11.82 -5.19 -22.91
C SER A 434 10.60 -4.73 -23.69
N GLY A 435 9.41 -4.99 -23.16
CA GLY A 435 8.14 -4.69 -23.82
C GLY A 435 7.15 -5.82 -23.65
N THR A 436 6.19 -5.91 -24.56
CA THR A 436 5.10 -6.88 -24.51
C THR A 436 5.32 -8.01 -25.49
N ALA A 437 5.27 -9.26 -25.03
CA ALA A 437 5.15 -10.45 -25.88
C ALA A 437 3.75 -11.05 -25.77
N THR A 438 3.21 -11.54 -26.89
CA THR A 438 1.88 -12.16 -26.94
C THR A 438 2.03 -13.67 -27.02
N TYR A 439 1.46 -14.38 -26.04
CA TYR A 439 1.38 -15.83 -25.98
C TYR A 439 0.00 -16.29 -26.44
N GLN A 440 -0.07 -17.21 -27.39
CA GLN A 440 -1.31 -17.78 -27.88
C GLN A 440 -1.28 -19.31 -27.79
N THR A 441 -2.37 -19.89 -27.30
CA THR A 441 -2.57 -21.34 -27.34
C THR A 441 -4.07 -21.66 -27.39
N THR A 442 -4.40 -22.95 -27.44
CA THR A 442 -5.77 -23.43 -27.28
C THR A 442 -5.86 -24.48 -26.18
N PHE A 443 -7.03 -24.60 -25.58
CA PHE A 443 -7.32 -25.64 -24.61
C PHE A 443 -8.76 -26.12 -24.73
N THR A 444 -9.01 -27.37 -24.34
CA THR A 444 -10.37 -27.93 -24.35
C THR A 444 -10.98 -27.80 -22.96
N TRP A 445 -12.16 -27.20 -22.90
CA TRP A 445 -12.97 -27.07 -21.69
C TRP A 445 -14.18 -28.00 -21.79
N SER A 446 -14.24 -29.00 -20.91
CA SER A 446 -15.45 -29.76 -20.69
C SER A 446 -16.31 -29.00 -19.69
N ALA A 447 -17.44 -28.47 -20.14
CA ALA A 447 -18.45 -27.92 -19.24
C ALA A 447 -18.84 -29.01 -18.23
N ARG A 448 -18.44 -28.85 -16.96
CA ARG A 448 -18.84 -29.76 -15.89
C ARG A 448 -20.24 -29.36 -15.43
N SER A 449 -21.14 -30.34 -15.28
CA SER A 449 -22.45 -30.08 -14.68
C SER A 449 -22.22 -29.67 -13.22
N THR A 450 -22.59 -28.46 -12.85
CA THR A 450 -22.72 -28.11 -11.45
C THR A 450 -23.83 -28.98 -10.84
N ALA A 451 -23.57 -29.60 -9.69
CA ALA A 451 -24.65 -30.18 -8.90
C ALA A 451 -25.69 -29.09 -8.61
N LYS A 452 -26.99 -29.44 -8.55
CA LYS A 452 -28.05 -28.49 -8.20
C LYS A 452 -27.66 -27.75 -6.91
N GLY A 453 -27.46 -26.43 -6.99
CA GLY A 453 -27.11 -25.57 -5.86
C GLY A 453 -25.63 -25.11 -5.79
N VAL A 454 -24.71 -25.63 -6.61
CA VAL A 454 -23.31 -25.18 -6.64
C VAL A 454 -23.09 -24.21 -7.79
N THR A 455 -22.68 -22.97 -7.50
CA THR A 455 -22.17 -22.04 -8.54
C THR A 455 -20.64 -22.11 -8.55
N GLY A 456 -20.06 -22.90 -9.46
CA GLY A 456 -18.62 -22.92 -9.67
C GLY A 456 -18.17 -21.77 -10.56
N ARG A 457 -17.21 -20.97 -10.11
CA ARG A 457 -16.50 -20.00 -10.95
C ARG A 457 -15.16 -20.58 -11.38
N VAL A 458 -14.71 -20.24 -12.58
CA VAL A 458 -13.43 -20.70 -13.13
C VAL A 458 -12.49 -19.52 -13.25
N TYR A 459 -11.31 -19.66 -12.68
CA TYR A 459 -10.26 -18.67 -12.70
C TYR A 459 -9.06 -19.20 -13.49
N LEU A 460 -8.36 -18.31 -14.20
CA LEU A 460 -7.08 -18.61 -14.83
C LEU A 460 -5.95 -18.04 -13.96
N SER A 461 -5.10 -18.92 -13.44
CA SER A 461 -3.84 -18.57 -12.78
C SER A 461 -2.70 -18.67 -13.77
N VAL A 462 -1.81 -17.67 -13.79
CA VAL A 462 -0.60 -17.68 -14.63
C VAL A 462 0.65 -18.13 -13.89
N GLY A 463 0.53 -18.50 -12.61
CA GLY A 463 1.66 -18.86 -11.77
C GLY A 463 2.61 -17.68 -11.62
N LYS A 464 3.90 -17.88 -11.94
CA LYS A 464 4.89 -16.81 -11.94
C LYS A 464 4.87 -16.07 -13.29
N VAL A 465 4.80 -14.74 -13.21
CA VAL A 465 4.94 -13.84 -14.37
C VAL A 465 5.91 -12.71 -14.02
N ALA A 466 6.67 -12.26 -15.00
CA ALA A 466 7.56 -11.12 -14.91
C ALA A 466 7.21 -10.12 -16.05
N ASP A 467 6.34 -9.12 -15.84
CA ASP A 467 5.79 -8.68 -14.54
C ASP A 467 4.26 -8.47 -14.53
N VAL A 468 3.69 -8.14 -15.69
CA VAL A 468 2.25 -7.88 -15.88
C VAL A 468 1.70 -8.79 -16.96
N ALA A 469 0.49 -9.34 -16.78
CA ALA A 469 -0.19 -10.16 -17.78
C ALA A 469 -1.62 -9.69 -18.05
N THR A 470 -1.98 -9.43 -19.31
CA THR A 470 -3.37 -9.20 -19.72
C THR A 470 -3.95 -10.46 -20.35
N ILE A 471 -5.12 -10.89 -19.88
CA ILE A 471 -5.71 -12.19 -20.22
C ILE A 471 -6.89 -12.00 -21.16
N LYS A 472 -6.89 -12.71 -22.29
CA LYS A 472 -8.03 -12.82 -23.20
C LYS A 472 -8.38 -14.28 -23.45
N VAL A 473 -9.65 -14.63 -23.29
CA VAL A 473 -10.19 -15.96 -23.60
C VAL A 473 -11.26 -15.81 -24.68
N ASN A 474 -11.12 -16.53 -25.80
CA ASN A 474 -12.03 -16.39 -26.96
C ASN A 474 -12.20 -14.93 -27.45
N GLY A 475 -11.14 -14.11 -27.31
CA GLY A 475 -11.15 -12.69 -27.67
C GLY A 475 -11.78 -11.76 -26.63
N VAL A 476 -12.34 -12.28 -25.54
CA VAL A 476 -12.91 -11.50 -24.42
C VAL A 476 -11.81 -11.14 -23.43
N ASP A 477 -11.65 -9.86 -23.14
CA ASP A 477 -10.75 -9.35 -22.10
C ASP A 477 -11.27 -9.75 -20.71
N CYS A 478 -10.46 -10.51 -19.98
CA CYS A 478 -10.78 -10.99 -18.64
C CYS A 478 -10.11 -10.11 -17.56
N GLY A 479 -9.13 -9.27 -17.92
CA GLY A 479 -8.45 -8.37 -17.00
C GLY A 479 -6.92 -8.48 -17.02
N THR A 480 -6.29 -7.56 -16.28
CA THR A 480 -4.83 -7.42 -16.18
C THR A 480 -4.35 -7.81 -14.78
N LEU A 481 -3.44 -8.77 -14.73
CA LEU A 481 -2.75 -9.28 -13.55
C LEU A 481 -1.45 -8.50 -13.35
N TRP A 482 -1.36 -7.73 -12.26
CA TRP A 482 -0.19 -6.89 -11.95
C TRP A 482 0.29 -7.04 -10.51
N THR A 483 -0.43 -7.78 -9.67
CA THR A 483 -0.10 -8.06 -8.27
C THR A 483 -0.69 -9.40 -7.86
N ALA A 484 -0.27 -9.93 -6.71
CA ALA A 484 -0.79 -11.19 -6.21
C ALA A 484 -2.25 -11.04 -5.72
N PRO A 485 -3.10 -12.07 -5.89
CA PRO A 485 -2.81 -13.31 -6.63
C PRO A 485 -2.82 -13.06 -8.15
N TYR A 486 -1.87 -13.67 -8.87
CA TYR A 486 -1.81 -13.59 -10.34
C TYR A 486 -2.85 -14.52 -11.00
N CYS A 487 -4.13 -14.21 -10.77
CA CYS A 487 -5.28 -15.04 -11.09
C CYS A 487 -6.52 -14.17 -11.41
N VAL A 488 -7.28 -14.54 -12.44
CA VAL A 488 -8.44 -13.77 -12.93
C VAL A 488 -9.65 -14.64 -13.24
N ASP A 489 -10.87 -14.14 -13.01
CA ASP A 489 -12.12 -14.83 -13.35
C ASP A 489 -12.31 -14.88 -14.88
N VAL A 490 -12.37 -16.09 -15.44
CA VAL A 490 -12.59 -16.32 -16.88
C VAL A 490 -13.94 -16.99 -17.15
N THR A 491 -14.79 -17.16 -16.14
CA THR A 491 -16.05 -17.91 -16.21
C THR A 491 -16.94 -17.45 -17.37
N HIS A 492 -17.05 -16.14 -17.53
CA HIS A 492 -17.91 -15.48 -18.53
C HIS A 492 -17.38 -15.61 -19.97
N ALA A 493 -16.09 -15.93 -20.14
CA ALA A 493 -15.44 -16.01 -21.45
C ALA A 493 -15.29 -17.46 -21.96
N LEU A 494 -15.50 -18.46 -21.10
CA LEU A 494 -15.35 -19.87 -21.45
C LEU A 494 -16.52 -20.41 -22.29
N LYS A 495 -16.21 -21.28 -23.25
CA LYS A 495 -17.19 -22.08 -23.99
C LYS A 495 -16.87 -23.57 -23.91
N LYS A 496 -17.89 -24.42 -24.06
CA LYS A 496 -17.70 -25.88 -24.15
C LYS A 496 -16.88 -26.22 -25.41
N GLY A 497 -15.92 -27.14 -25.27
CA GLY A 497 -15.04 -27.54 -26.37
C GLY A 497 -13.76 -26.71 -26.41
N GLN A 498 -13.25 -26.43 -27.61
CA GLN A 498 -11.99 -25.71 -27.79
C GLN A 498 -12.15 -24.21 -27.47
N ASN A 499 -11.22 -23.67 -26.69
CA ASN A 499 -11.10 -22.25 -26.34
C ASN A 499 -9.76 -21.72 -26.82
N THR A 500 -9.72 -20.47 -27.26
CA THR A 500 -8.46 -19.77 -27.51
C THR A 500 -8.04 -19.00 -26.26
N LEU A 501 -6.76 -19.03 -25.95
CA LEU A 501 -6.15 -18.27 -24.86
C LEU A 501 -5.07 -17.36 -25.45
N GLN A 502 -5.18 -16.07 -25.14
CA GLN A 502 -4.15 -15.08 -25.42
C GLN A 502 -3.71 -14.43 -24.10
N ILE A 503 -2.40 -14.38 -23.88
CA ILE A 503 -1.79 -13.73 -22.71
C ILE A 503 -0.76 -12.73 -23.23
N GLU A 504 -0.98 -11.45 -22.99
CA GLU A 504 -0.01 -10.39 -23.28
C GLU A 504 0.84 -10.16 -22.02
N VAL A 505 2.13 -10.52 -22.06
CA VAL A 505 3.04 -10.36 -20.92
C VAL A 505 4.01 -9.21 -21.18
N THR A 506 4.16 -8.35 -20.19
CA THR A 506 5.02 -7.16 -20.24
C THR A 506 5.96 -7.12 -19.05
N ASN A 507 7.27 -6.98 -19.29
CA ASN A 507 8.30 -6.78 -18.27
C ASN A 507 8.72 -5.30 -18.19
N THR A 508 9.80 -4.97 -17.49
CA THR A 508 10.35 -3.60 -17.40
C THR A 508 11.45 -3.29 -18.43
N TRP A 509 11.94 -2.04 -18.45
CA TRP A 509 12.98 -1.55 -19.36
C TRP A 509 14.41 -2.00 -19.04
N ALA A 510 14.66 -2.55 -17.84
CA ALA A 510 16.02 -2.88 -17.36
C ALA A 510 16.83 -3.74 -18.34
N ASN A 511 16.21 -4.79 -18.90
CA ASN A 511 16.91 -5.73 -19.79
C ASN A 511 17.30 -5.09 -21.14
N ALA A 512 16.40 -4.35 -21.79
CA ALA A 512 16.71 -3.73 -23.08
C ALA A 512 17.72 -2.59 -22.95
N ILE A 513 17.66 -1.83 -21.86
CA ILE A 513 18.66 -0.80 -21.56
C ILE A 513 20.03 -1.44 -21.29
N ASN A 514 20.10 -2.52 -20.51
CA ASN A 514 21.35 -3.27 -20.30
C ASN A 514 21.93 -3.79 -21.64
N GLY A 515 21.06 -4.32 -22.52
CA GLY A 515 21.45 -4.72 -23.86
C GLY A 515 21.98 -3.56 -24.69
N ALA A 516 21.28 -2.42 -24.71
CA ALA A 516 21.69 -1.23 -25.46
C ALA A 516 23.05 -0.67 -24.99
N ASP A 517 23.28 -0.57 -23.69
CA ASP A 517 24.56 -0.12 -23.12
C ASP A 517 25.73 -1.03 -23.55
N LYS A 518 25.46 -2.31 -23.84
CA LYS A 518 26.44 -3.30 -24.31
C LYS A 518 26.53 -3.42 -25.84
N GLY A 519 25.85 -2.55 -26.59
CA GLY A 519 25.80 -2.62 -28.05
C GLY A 519 24.94 -3.78 -28.59
N LYS A 520 24.05 -4.32 -27.76
CA LYS A 520 23.17 -5.48 -28.04
C LYS A 520 21.69 -5.11 -27.92
N ALA A 521 21.34 -3.89 -28.37
CA ALA A 521 19.97 -3.40 -28.34
C ALA A 521 19.03 -4.39 -29.06
N PRO A 522 17.92 -4.83 -28.44
CA PRO A 522 16.99 -5.78 -29.07
C PRO A 522 16.24 -5.17 -30.26
N PHE A 523 16.03 -3.85 -30.27
CA PHE A 523 15.34 -3.07 -31.30
C PHE A 523 15.87 -1.61 -31.33
N GLU A 524 15.54 -0.88 -32.40
CA GLU A 524 15.94 0.51 -32.60
C GLU A 524 15.15 1.50 -31.72
N GLY A 525 15.65 2.73 -31.59
CA GLY A 525 14.96 3.81 -30.85
C GLY A 525 15.13 3.78 -29.33
N ILE A 526 16.00 2.92 -28.79
CA ILE A 526 16.31 2.90 -27.36
C ILE A 526 17.21 4.08 -26.99
N TRP A 527 16.69 5.00 -26.20
CA TRP A 527 17.42 6.15 -25.67
C TRP A 527 16.75 6.72 -24.41
N THR A 528 17.56 7.11 -23.43
CA THR A 528 17.14 7.90 -22.26
C THR A 528 18.30 8.73 -21.72
N ASN A 529 18.00 9.88 -21.09
CA ASN A 529 18.98 10.64 -20.31
C ASN A 529 19.21 10.04 -18.90
N ALA A 530 18.36 9.12 -18.44
CA ALA A 530 18.55 8.43 -17.17
C ALA A 530 19.78 7.52 -17.24
N LYS A 531 20.82 7.85 -16.48
CA LYS A 531 22.11 7.14 -16.49
C LYS A 531 22.25 6.04 -15.43
N TYR A 532 21.38 6.02 -14.42
CA TYR A 532 21.46 5.03 -13.35
C TYR A 532 20.99 3.65 -13.83
N ARG A 533 21.60 2.60 -13.26
CA ARG A 533 21.37 1.18 -13.56
C ARG A 533 21.37 0.41 -12.25
N MET A 534 20.82 -0.81 -12.25
CA MET A 534 20.94 -1.72 -11.12
C MET A 534 22.42 -1.93 -10.74
N LYS A 535 22.67 -2.24 -9.47
CA LYS A 535 24.03 -2.48 -8.97
C LYS A 535 24.64 -3.73 -9.60
N GLU A 536 23.85 -4.79 -9.70
CA GLU A 536 24.22 -6.02 -10.37
C GLU A 536 24.09 -5.83 -11.89
N ASP A 537 25.15 -6.18 -12.63
CA ASP A 537 25.10 -6.27 -14.10
C ASP A 537 24.42 -7.59 -14.53
N ALA A 538 23.17 -7.75 -14.12
CA ALA A 538 22.36 -8.94 -14.36
C ALA A 538 21.07 -8.58 -15.11
N LEU A 539 20.58 -9.54 -15.91
CA LEU A 539 19.23 -9.46 -16.46
C LEU A 539 18.23 -9.91 -15.40
N ILE A 540 17.07 -9.25 -15.36
CA ILE A 540 15.95 -9.65 -14.49
C ILE A 540 15.06 -10.65 -15.22
N PRO A 541 14.48 -11.64 -14.51
CA PRO A 541 13.56 -12.59 -15.11
C PRO A 541 12.49 -11.91 -15.96
N ALA A 542 12.12 -12.49 -17.10
CA ALA A 542 11.14 -11.89 -17.98
C ALA A 542 10.24 -12.94 -18.64
N GLY A 543 8.95 -12.61 -18.74
CA GLY A 543 7.96 -13.41 -19.46
C GLY A 543 6.99 -14.21 -18.61
N LEU A 544 6.21 -15.05 -19.29
CA LEU A 544 5.28 -15.98 -18.68
C LEU A 544 6.05 -17.22 -18.22
N LEU A 545 6.26 -17.38 -16.91
CA LEU A 545 7.06 -18.48 -16.36
C LEU A 545 6.19 -19.64 -15.89
N GLY A 546 4.91 -19.40 -15.61
CA GLY A 546 3.93 -20.42 -15.32
C GLY A 546 4.05 -21.04 -13.93
N PRO A 547 3.43 -22.22 -13.71
CA PRO A 547 2.54 -22.90 -14.64
C PRO A 547 1.22 -22.15 -14.86
N VAL A 548 0.63 -22.27 -16.05
CA VAL A 548 -0.71 -21.72 -16.34
C VAL A 548 -1.77 -22.78 -16.03
N GLN A 549 -2.77 -22.41 -15.23
CA GLN A 549 -3.77 -23.32 -14.68
C GLN A 549 -5.17 -22.73 -14.73
N LEU A 550 -6.17 -23.58 -14.99
CA LEU A 550 -7.56 -23.27 -14.65
C LEU A 550 -7.86 -23.83 -13.27
N LEU A 551 -8.42 -22.96 -12.43
CA LEU A 551 -8.82 -23.24 -11.08
C LEU A 551 -10.34 -23.12 -10.98
N GLU A 552 -11.00 -24.15 -10.47
CA GLU A 552 -12.43 -24.08 -10.14
C GLU A 552 -12.57 -23.66 -8.68
N ARG A 553 -13.24 -22.53 -8.45
CA ARG A 553 -13.66 -22.07 -7.13
C ARG A 553 -15.11 -22.45 -6.91
N GLN A 554 -15.34 -23.38 -6.01
CA GLN A 554 -16.68 -23.78 -5.58
C GLN A 554 -16.98 -23.09 -4.26
N ILE A 555 -18.10 -22.36 -4.24
CA ILE A 555 -18.68 -21.77 -3.05
C ILE A 555 -19.60 -22.84 -2.46
N LYS A 556 -19.27 -23.34 -1.27
CA LYS A 556 -20.08 -24.32 -0.54
C LYS A 556 -20.96 -23.67 0.51
#